data_AF-A0A842WWP1-F1
#
_entry.id   AF-A0A842WWP1-F1
#
_cell.length_a   1.000
_cell.length_b   1.000
_cell.length_c   1.000
_cell.angle_alpha   90.00
_cell.angle_beta   90.00
_cell.angle_gamma   90.00
#
_symmetry.space_group_name_H-M   'P 1'
#
loop_
_entity.id
_entity.type
_entity.pdbx_description
1 polymer ?
#
loop_
_entity_poly.entity_id
_entity_poly.type
_entity_poly.pdbx_seq_one_letter_code
_entity_poly.pdbx_strand_id
1 'polypeptide(L)'
;MSRLRSVANNAVRGSVWSHEPTGDDPFRYHDIPFKIVVDLLTGVITPDMEGDSVEEFYTAITRWFHDVLKKEGIPIEVIESATITLKPGGYKVCEIIAQGRRFVSFPEKGN
;
A
#
# COMPACT_ATOMS: atom_id res chain seq x y z
N MET A 1 19.06 -2.20 6.09
CA MET A 1 17.90 -2.50 6.97
C MET A 1 17.02 -1.28 7.28
N SER A 2 17.57 -0.06 7.39
CA SER A 2 16.77 1.17 7.53
C SER A 2 15.90 1.49 6.31
N ARG A 3 16.35 1.10 5.10
CA ARG A 3 15.67 1.37 3.83
C ARG A 3 14.28 0.72 3.69
N LEU A 4 14.13 -0.58 3.94
CA LEU A 4 12.82 -1.26 3.88
C LEU A 4 11.79 -0.70 4.87
N ARG A 5 12.23 -0.31 6.07
CA ARG A 5 11.37 0.39 7.02
C ARG A 5 10.96 1.78 6.50
N SER A 6 11.86 2.49 5.80
CA SER A 6 11.53 3.74 5.12
C SER A 6 10.55 3.54 3.95
N VAL A 7 10.70 2.46 3.17
CA VAL A 7 9.78 2.11 2.09
C VAL A 7 8.39 1.79 2.63
N ALA A 8 8.30 0.98 3.70
CA ALA A 8 7.03 0.68 4.37
C ALA A 8 6.37 1.96 4.93
N ASN A 9 7.14 2.83 5.56
CA ASN A 9 6.63 4.12 6.06
C ASN A 9 6.20 5.06 4.94
N ASN A 10 6.92 5.10 3.81
CA ASN A 10 6.52 5.89 2.64
C ASN A 10 5.30 5.30 1.93
N ALA A 11 5.12 3.97 1.93
CA ALA A 11 3.94 3.32 1.35
C ALA A 11 2.69 3.66 2.14
N VAL A 12 2.80 3.72 3.47
CA VAL A 12 1.73 4.19 4.34
C VAL A 12 1.51 5.68 4.20
N ARG A 13 2.57 6.50 4.26
CA ARG A 13 2.43 7.95 4.09
C ARG A 13 1.83 8.31 2.73
N GLY A 14 2.25 7.66 1.64
CA GLY A 14 1.75 7.91 0.28
C GLY A 14 0.36 7.35 -0.01
N SER A 15 -0.05 6.25 0.65
CA SER A 15 -1.43 5.73 0.58
C SER A 15 -2.42 6.47 1.48
N VAL A 16 -1.92 7.30 2.40
CA VAL A 16 -2.72 8.05 3.38
C VAL A 16 -2.75 9.53 3.05
N TRP A 17 -1.63 10.08 2.58
CA TRP A 17 -1.40 11.49 2.29
C TRP A 17 -0.65 11.60 0.96
N SER A 18 -1.36 12.09 -0.05
CA SER A 18 -0.86 12.36 -1.40
C SER A 18 0.57 12.88 -1.42
N HIS A 19 1.46 12.13 -2.05
CA HIS A 19 2.57 12.67 -2.86
C HIS A 19 2.60 11.90 -4.19
N GLU A 20 1.39 11.77 -4.77
CA GLU A 20 1.00 11.34 -6.12
C GLU A 20 1.13 9.84 -6.50
N PRO A 21 0.18 8.98 -6.09
CA PRO A 21 -0.67 8.25 -7.02
C PRO A 21 -1.74 9.21 -7.58
N THR A 22 -2.18 9.03 -8.81
CA THR A 22 -3.15 9.93 -9.47
C THR A 22 -4.48 9.98 -8.71
N GLY A 23 -4.67 10.99 -7.87
CA GLY A 23 -5.94 11.25 -7.17
C GLY A 23 -5.93 10.96 -5.66
N ASP A 24 -7.04 11.29 -5.01
CA ASP A 24 -7.32 10.91 -3.63
C ASP A 24 -7.62 9.41 -3.55
N ASP A 25 -7.23 8.75 -2.44
CA ASP A 25 -7.62 7.37 -2.21
C ASP A 25 -9.16 7.26 -2.23
N PRO A 26 -9.74 6.37 -3.06
CA PRO A 26 -11.18 6.30 -3.27
C PRO A 26 -11.94 5.90 -2.02
N PHE A 27 -11.26 5.40 -0.98
CA PHE A 27 -11.83 5.03 0.30
C PHE A 27 -11.38 5.95 1.44
N ARG A 28 -10.74 7.10 1.15
CA ARG A 28 -10.26 8.06 2.15
C ARG A 28 -11.36 8.58 3.08
N TYR A 29 -12.56 8.80 2.53
CA TYR A 29 -13.70 9.41 3.25
C TYR A 29 -14.85 8.44 3.47
N HIS A 30 -14.69 7.18 3.07
CA HIS A 30 -15.73 6.18 3.13
C HIS A 30 -15.52 5.27 4.34
N ASP A 31 -16.60 5.00 5.07
CA ASP A 31 -16.59 3.89 6.02
C ASP A 31 -16.68 2.59 5.23
N ILE A 32 -15.59 1.85 5.20
CA ILE A 32 -15.49 0.63 4.41
C ILE A 32 -16.22 -0.48 5.18
N PRO A 33 -17.28 -1.09 4.62
CA PRO A 33 -18.08 -2.05 5.39
C PRO A 33 -17.36 -3.40 5.62
N PHE A 34 -16.27 -3.67 4.89
CA PHE A 34 -15.51 -4.91 4.95
C PHE A 34 -14.00 -4.68 4.79
N LYS A 35 -13.22 -5.74 4.98
CA LYS A 35 -11.77 -5.72 4.78
C LYS A 35 -11.45 -5.76 3.29
N ILE A 36 -10.66 -4.81 2.81
CA ILE A 36 -10.06 -4.80 1.47
C ILE A 36 -8.56 -5.05 1.61
N VAL A 37 -7.99 -5.88 0.74
CA VAL A 37 -6.56 -6.17 0.67
C VAL A 37 -6.08 -5.88 -0.74
N VAL A 38 -5.02 -5.11 -0.84
CA VAL A 38 -4.33 -4.82 -2.10
C VAL A 38 -2.95 -5.45 -2.02
N ASP A 39 -2.64 -6.35 -2.94
CA ASP A 39 -1.32 -6.93 -3.11
C ASP A 39 -0.46 -5.99 -3.97
N LEU A 40 0.62 -5.46 -3.39
CA LEU A 40 1.52 -4.51 -4.03
C LEU A 40 2.49 -5.17 -5.01
N LEU A 41 2.63 -6.49 -4.99
CA LEU A 41 3.45 -7.22 -5.95
C LEU A 41 2.69 -7.44 -7.25
N THR A 42 1.41 -7.80 -7.15
CA THR A 42 0.57 -8.18 -8.29
C THR A 42 -0.41 -7.10 -8.72
N GLY A 43 -0.74 -6.16 -7.85
CA GLY A 43 -1.81 -5.17 -8.04
C GLY A 43 -3.21 -5.72 -7.79
N VAL A 44 -3.34 -6.98 -7.36
CA VAL A 44 -4.65 -7.61 -7.13
C VAL A 44 -5.33 -7.02 -5.90
N ILE A 45 -6.62 -6.72 -6.03
CA ILE A 45 -7.48 -6.24 -4.94
C ILE A 45 -8.43 -7.37 -4.52
N THR A 46 -8.64 -7.54 -3.21
CA THR A 46 -9.54 -8.56 -2.65
C THR A 46 -10.42 -7.97 -1.54
N PRO A 47 -11.77 -8.10 -1.61
CA PRO A 47 -12.52 -8.69 -2.73
C PRO A 47 -12.30 -7.92 -4.03
N ASP A 48 -12.68 -8.52 -5.15
CA ASP A 48 -12.62 -7.83 -6.44
C ASP A 48 -13.49 -6.57 -6.41
N MET A 49 -12.96 -5.45 -6.89
CA MET A 49 -13.59 -4.14 -6.80
C MET A 49 -13.50 -3.50 -8.18
N GLU A 50 -14.63 -3.30 -8.82
CA GLU A 50 -14.72 -2.62 -10.11
C GLU A 50 -14.82 -1.11 -9.91
N GLY A 51 -14.25 -0.35 -10.86
CA GLY A 51 -14.43 1.09 -10.97
C GLY A 51 -13.13 1.81 -11.32
N ASP A 52 -13.22 2.70 -12.31
CA ASP A 52 -12.07 3.40 -12.89
C ASP A 52 -11.16 4.03 -11.82
N SER A 53 -11.73 4.70 -10.82
CA SER A 53 -10.94 5.35 -9.76
C SER A 53 -10.23 4.37 -8.81
N VAL A 54 -10.81 3.18 -8.56
CA VAL A 54 -10.18 2.15 -7.73
C VAL A 54 -9.02 1.52 -8.47
N GLU A 55 -9.26 1.14 -9.72
CA GLU A 55 -8.26 0.54 -10.59
C GLU A 55 -7.10 1.50 -10.84
N GLU A 56 -7.38 2.76 -11.20
CA GLU A 56 -6.35 3.78 -11.43
C GLU A 56 -5.49 4.01 -10.18
N PHE A 57 -6.12 4.20 -9.03
CA PHE A 57 -5.42 4.51 -7.78
C PHE A 57 -4.50 3.37 -7.33
N TYR A 58 -5.00 2.13 -7.28
CA TYR A 58 -4.21 0.99 -6.82
C TYR A 58 -3.20 0.49 -7.86
N THR A 59 -3.48 0.68 -9.15
CA THR A 59 -2.47 0.50 -10.20
C THR A 59 -1.32 1.49 -10.02
N ALA A 60 -1.62 2.76 -9.74
CA ALA A 60 -0.59 3.78 -9.50
C ALA A 60 0.24 3.46 -8.25
N ILE A 61 -0.39 3.01 -7.16
CA ILE A 61 0.32 2.56 -5.94
C ILE A 61 1.23 1.38 -6.24
N THR A 62 0.75 0.38 -6.98
CA THR A 62 1.53 -0.81 -7.34
C THR A 62 2.77 -0.43 -8.15
N ARG A 63 2.60 0.43 -9.17
CA ARG A 63 3.73 0.96 -9.96
C ARG A 63 4.73 1.73 -9.11
N TRP A 64 4.23 2.63 -8.26
CA TRP A 64 5.07 3.39 -7.33
C TRP A 64 5.89 2.46 -6.42
N PHE A 65 5.29 1.39 -5.90
CA PHE A 65 5.99 0.44 -5.05
C PHE A 65 7.18 -0.21 -5.78
N HIS A 66 6.96 -0.67 -7.01
CA HIS A 66 8.01 -1.27 -7.84
C HIS A 66 9.12 -0.26 -8.17
N ASP A 67 8.76 0.98 -8.49
CA ASP A 67 9.72 2.05 -8.76
C ASP A 67 10.59 2.37 -7.53
N VAL A 68 10.00 2.39 -6.34
CA VAL A 68 10.74 2.61 -5.09
C VAL A 68 11.68 1.46 -4.79
N LEU A 69 11.24 0.19 -4.95
CA LEU A 69 12.12 -0.96 -4.80
C LEU A 69 13.34 -0.86 -5.73
N LYS A 70 13.10 -0.53 -7.00
CA LYS A 70 14.16 -0.33 -7.99
C LYS A 70 15.12 0.80 -7.61
N LYS A 71 14.61 1.95 -7.18
CA LYS A 71 15.42 3.11 -6.75
C LYS A 71 16.29 2.78 -5.53
N GLU A 72 15.76 1.99 -4.59
CA GLU A 72 16.47 1.59 -3.37
C GLU A 72 17.44 0.42 -3.61
N GLY A 73 17.44 -0.17 -4.80
CA GLY A 73 18.26 -1.33 -5.16
C GLY A 73 17.80 -2.61 -4.48
N ILE A 74 16.49 -2.73 -4.22
CA ILE A 74 15.88 -3.88 -3.56
C ILE A 74 15.26 -4.78 -4.64
N PRO A 75 15.76 -6.01 -4.83
CA PRO A 75 15.17 -6.96 -5.77
C PRO A 75 13.77 -7.36 -5.33
N ILE A 76 12.80 -7.42 -6.24
CA ILE A 76 11.42 -7.80 -5.89
C ILE A 76 11.34 -9.25 -5.39
N GLU A 77 12.28 -10.10 -5.81
CA GLU A 77 12.38 -11.51 -5.46
C GLU A 77 12.70 -11.74 -3.97
N VAL A 78 13.21 -10.72 -3.28
CA VAL A 78 13.43 -10.80 -1.83
C VAL A 78 12.18 -10.47 -1.02
N ILE A 79 11.12 -9.99 -1.69
CA ILE A 79 9.83 -9.64 -1.08
C ILE A 79 8.92 -10.87 -1.18
N GLU A 80 8.60 -11.45 -0.03
CA GLU A 80 7.70 -12.61 0.08
C GLU A 80 6.24 -12.19 0.01
N SER A 81 5.91 -11.03 0.60
CA SER A 81 4.59 -10.42 0.50
C SER A 81 4.66 -8.91 0.72
N ALA A 82 3.78 -8.17 0.05
CA ALA A 82 3.60 -6.74 0.31
C ALA A 82 2.12 -6.40 0.12
N THR A 83 1.44 -5.97 1.18
CA THR A 83 -0.01 -5.72 1.14
C THR A 83 -0.40 -4.42 1.81
N ILE A 84 -1.41 -3.75 1.26
CA ILE A 84 -2.16 -2.70 1.94
C ILE A 84 -3.52 -3.30 2.32
N THR A 85 -3.78 -3.34 3.63
CA THR A 85 -5.09 -3.74 4.15
C THR A 85 -5.86 -2.50 4.57
N LEU A 86 -7.04 -2.30 4.00
CA LEU A 86 -8.04 -1.36 4.50
C LEU A 86 -9.05 -2.15 5.33
N LYS A 87 -9.28 -1.71 6.57
CA LYS A 87 -10.22 -2.34 7.51
C LYS A 87 -11.45 -1.45 7.70
N PRO A 88 -12.57 -2.03 8.15
CA PRO A 88 -13.72 -1.25 8.59
C PRO A 88 -13.36 -0.19 9.63
N GLY A 89 -13.99 0.98 9.55
CA GLY A 89 -13.66 2.15 10.36
C GLY A 89 -12.45 2.95 9.86
N GLY A 90 -12.04 2.78 8.61
CA GLY A 90 -11.02 3.62 7.95
C GLY A 90 -9.56 3.31 8.31
N TYR A 91 -9.29 2.21 9.02
CA TYR A 91 -7.94 1.84 9.40
C TYR A 91 -7.19 1.20 8.22
N LYS A 92 -6.10 1.82 7.79
CA LYS A 92 -5.18 1.25 6.79
C LYS A 92 -3.97 0.63 7.47
N VAL A 93 -3.40 -0.42 6.90
CA VAL A 93 -2.16 -1.03 7.38
C VAL A 93 -1.36 -1.46 6.15
N CYS A 94 -0.10 -1.10 6.08
CA CYS A 94 0.81 -1.69 5.09
C CYS A 94 1.71 -2.70 5.79
N GLU A 95 1.85 -3.87 5.18
CA GLU A 95 2.72 -4.93 5.64
C GLU A 95 3.59 -5.42 4.49
N ILE A 96 4.91 -5.47 4.73
CA ILE A 96 5.89 -6.04 3.81
C ILE A 96 6.64 -7.13 4.56
N ILE A 97 6.69 -8.33 3.99
CA ILE A 97 7.52 -9.44 4.47
C ILE A 97 8.63 -9.65 3.43
N ALA A 98 9.88 -9.61 3.90
CA ALA A 98 11.05 -9.79 3.06
C ALA A 98 12.13 -10.54 3.83
N GLN A 99 12.64 -11.63 3.25
CA GLN A 99 13.69 -12.47 3.83
C GLN A 99 13.38 -12.92 5.27
N GLY A 100 12.15 -13.38 5.52
CA GLY A 100 11.65 -13.81 6.83
C GLY A 100 11.43 -12.68 7.84
N ARG A 101 11.50 -11.42 7.42
CA ARG A 101 11.34 -10.25 8.31
C ARG A 101 10.10 -9.45 7.95
N ARG A 102 9.33 -9.11 8.97
CA ARG A 102 8.06 -8.39 8.86
C ARG A 102 8.25 -6.90 9.16
N PHE A 103 7.78 -6.06 8.25
CA PHE A 103 7.76 -4.61 8.35
C PHE A 103 6.30 -4.14 8.27
N VAL A 104 5.78 -3.55 9.34
CA VAL A 104 4.40 -3.06 9.42
C VAL A 104 4.40 -1.57 9.65
N SER A 105 3.50 -0.86 8.98
CA SER A 105 3.28 0.56 9.18
C SER A 105 1.77 0.87 9.19
N PHE A 106 1.40 1.93 9.92
CA PHE A 106 0.03 2.35 10.18
C PHE A 106 -0.10 3.85 9.86
N PRO A 107 -1.24 4.33 9.31
CA PRO A 107 -1.51 5.75 9.19
C PRO A 107 -1.35 6.39 10.56
N GLU A 108 -0.51 7.41 10.67
CA GLU A 108 -0.52 8.27 11.85
C GLU A 108 -1.94 8.81 12.00
N LYS A 109 -2.57 8.61 13.17
CA LYS A 109 -3.81 9.32 13.50
C LYS A 109 -3.48 10.82 13.35
N GLY A 110 -4.07 11.46 12.36
CA GLY A 110 -4.05 12.92 12.28
C GLY A 110 -4.59 13.46 13.61
N ASN A 111 -3.79 14.32 14.25
CA ASN A 111 -4.24 15.14 15.38
C ASN A 111 -5.45 15.98 14.99
#